data_AF-A0A8B6HQF6-F1
#
_entry.id   AF-A0A8B6HQF6-F1
#
_cell.length_a   1.000
_cell.length_b   1.000
_cell.length_c   1.000
_cell.angle_alpha   90.00
_cell.angle_beta   90.00
_cell.angle_gamma   90.00
#
_symmetry.space_group_name_H-M   'P 1'
#
loop_
_entity.id
_entity.type
_entity.pdbx_description
1 polymer ?
#
loop_
_entity_poly.entity_id
_entity_poly.type
_entity_poly.pdbx_seq_one_letter_code
_entity_poly.pdbx_strand_id
1 'polypeptide(L)'
;MMPLKSVWKTLVSNDQSKPPTRNEKSMVADSLMSELDYNIKELEKVRIDKEQEETRKKTGVDYSWLITTPPKGYTIPQLQRLELEELFYQVKPEECGSILALFRDSLLNEPQSSELPSIFRACVQQILQQRPKEQSLTEWVTQRTMSLTSLKGRHSAQVVPSGDATCRDPEDVQDIPLSENTQNNGIIQVVPMFTHDVESLPV
;
A
#
# COMPACT_ATOMS: atom_id res chain seq x y z
N MET A 1 35.47 -30.49 -26.16
CA MET A 1 34.06 -30.17 -25.85
C MET A 1 33.92 -30.03 -24.35
N MET A 2 33.62 -28.83 -23.84
CA MET A 2 33.39 -28.62 -22.40
C MET A 2 31.97 -29.07 -22.05
N PRO A 3 31.74 -29.78 -20.92
CA PRO A 3 30.44 -30.34 -20.58
C PRO A 3 29.45 -29.24 -20.14
N LEU A 4 28.21 -29.30 -20.65
CA LEU A 4 27.14 -28.31 -20.45
C LEU A 4 26.78 -28.03 -18.97
N LYS A 5 27.12 -28.94 -18.05
CA LYS A 5 26.92 -28.77 -16.60
C LYS A 5 27.84 -27.73 -15.94
N SER A 6 28.91 -27.31 -16.63
CA SER A 6 29.83 -26.27 -16.13
C SER A 6 29.22 -24.87 -16.21
N VAL A 7 28.35 -24.63 -17.18
CA VAL A 7 27.79 -23.29 -17.47
C VAL A 7 26.86 -22.83 -16.35
N TRP A 8 26.07 -23.76 -15.79
CA TRP A 8 25.12 -23.42 -14.72
C TRP A 8 25.82 -23.24 -13.37
N LYS A 9 26.93 -23.94 -13.13
CA LYS A 9 27.72 -23.75 -11.92
C LYS A 9 28.40 -22.38 -11.91
N THR A 10 28.85 -21.87 -13.07
CA THR A 10 29.42 -20.52 -13.20
C THR A 10 28.37 -19.42 -13.04
N LEU A 11 27.12 -19.66 -13.45
CA LEU A 11 26.02 -18.71 -13.26
C LEU A 11 25.64 -18.55 -11.78
N VAL A 12 25.75 -19.63 -10.98
CA VAL A 12 25.39 -19.63 -9.55
C VAL A 12 26.60 -19.33 -8.64
N SER A 13 27.83 -19.49 -9.14
CA SER A 13 29.07 -19.28 -8.36
C SER A 13 29.72 -17.90 -8.55
N ASN A 14 29.04 -16.95 -9.22
CA ASN A 14 29.53 -15.56 -9.29
C ASN A 14 29.17 -14.78 -8.02
N ASP A 15 29.62 -15.27 -6.87
CA ASP A 15 29.59 -14.54 -5.61
C ASP A 15 30.88 -13.70 -5.53
N GLN A 16 30.89 -12.51 -6.16
CA GLN A 16 31.76 -11.34 -5.87
C GLN A 16 31.58 -10.19 -6.89
N SER A 17 30.34 -9.91 -7.29
CA SER A 17 29.99 -8.64 -7.93
C SER A 17 28.60 -8.24 -7.44
N LYS A 18 28.49 -7.95 -6.14
CA LYS A 18 27.32 -7.20 -5.67
C LYS A 18 27.34 -5.88 -6.44
N PRO A 19 26.34 -5.59 -7.29
CA PRO A 19 26.26 -4.29 -7.92
C PRO A 19 26.27 -3.23 -6.79
N PRO A 20 26.82 -2.02 -7.04
CA PRO A 20 26.81 -0.95 -6.06
C PRO A 20 25.41 -0.84 -5.45
N THR A 21 25.32 -0.87 -4.11
CA THR A 21 24.05 -0.79 -3.40
C THR A 21 23.42 0.57 -3.68
N ARG A 22 22.59 0.66 -4.72
CA ARG A 22 21.88 1.87 -5.09
C ARG A 22 20.80 2.11 -4.04
N ASN A 23 20.62 3.36 -3.63
CA ASN A 23 19.58 3.72 -2.67
C ASN A 23 18.21 3.29 -3.21
N GLU A 24 17.45 2.55 -2.42
CA GLU A 24 16.13 2.02 -2.79
C GLU A 24 15.19 3.14 -3.26
N LYS A 25 15.22 4.31 -2.59
CA LYS A 25 14.41 5.47 -2.99
C LYS A 25 14.80 6.02 -4.36
N SER A 26 16.10 6.04 -4.67
CA SER A 26 16.57 6.42 -6.00
C SER A 26 16.10 5.41 -7.04
N MET A 27 16.16 4.11 -6.75
CA MET A 27 15.66 3.07 -7.67
C MET A 27 14.17 3.22 -7.95
N VAL A 28 13.37 3.51 -6.92
CA VAL A 28 11.93 3.76 -7.09
C VAL A 28 11.70 5.00 -7.94
N ALA A 29 12.39 6.10 -7.67
CA ALA A 29 12.26 7.33 -8.45
C ALA A 29 12.65 7.14 -9.92
N ASP A 30 13.78 6.46 -10.18
CA ASP A 30 14.24 6.14 -11.53
C ASP A 30 13.23 5.24 -12.26
N SER A 31 12.67 4.24 -11.56
CA SER A 31 11.68 3.33 -12.12
C SER A 31 10.37 4.05 -12.48
N LEU A 32 9.85 4.88 -11.57
CA LEU A 32 8.63 5.65 -11.81
C LEU A 32 8.83 6.65 -12.95
N MET A 33 10.00 7.30 -13.01
CA MET A 33 10.32 8.16 -14.15
C MET A 33 10.40 7.39 -15.47
N SER A 34 11.03 6.21 -15.47
CA SER A 34 11.13 5.38 -16.67
C SER A 34 9.75 4.91 -17.15
N GLU A 35 8.85 4.54 -16.24
CA GLU A 35 7.47 4.16 -16.57
C GLU A 35 6.71 5.34 -17.19
N LEU A 36 6.83 6.54 -16.63
CA LEU A 36 6.21 7.73 -17.20
C LEU A 36 6.76 8.06 -18.60
N ASP A 37 8.09 8.05 -18.77
CA ASP A 37 8.74 8.29 -20.06
C ASP A 37 8.35 7.22 -21.10
N TYR A 38 8.17 5.96 -20.68
CA TYR A 38 7.68 4.88 -21.54
C TYR A 38 6.25 5.17 -22.00
N ASN A 39 5.35 5.49 -21.07
CA ASN A 39 3.94 5.72 -21.41
C ASN A 39 3.76 6.96 -22.30
N ILE A 40 4.54 8.03 -22.13
CA ILE A 40 4.53 9.19 -23.05
C ILE A 40 4.88 8.76 -24.48
N LYS A 41 5.95 7.97 -24.63
CA LYS A 41 6.41 7.49 -25.94
C LYS A 41 5.40 6.55 -26.58
N GLU A 42 4.84 5.62 -25.80
CA GLU A 42 3.87 4.66 -26.31
C GLU A 42 2.58 5.35 -26.77
N LEU A 43 2.10 6.34 -26.01
CA LEU A 43 0.88 7.06 -26.35
C LEU A 43 1.06 7.94 -27.60
N GLU A 44 2.22 8.58 -27.75
CA GLU A 44 2.55 9.30 -28.99
C GLU A 44 2.63 8.37 -30.20
N LYS A 45 3.26 7.20 -30.03
CA LYS A 45 3.34 6.21 -31.09
C LYS A 45 1.96 5.76 -31.55
N VAL A 46 1.08 5.39 -30.61
CA VAL A 46 -0.31 5.01 -30.92
C VAL A 46 -1.06 6.14 -31.64
N ARG A 47 -0.86 7.39 -31.20
CA ARG A 47 -1.46 8.57 -31.85
C ARG A 47 -0.99 8.75 -33.29
N ILE A 48 0.32 8.63 -33.53
CA ILE A 48 0.92 8.74 -34.86
C ILE A 48 0.42 7.60 -35.76
N ASP A 49 0.41 6.37 -35.26
CA ASP A 49 -0.05 5.20 -36.01
C ASP A 49 -1.52 5.36 -36.42
N LYS A 50 -2.36 5.88 -35.53
CA LYS A 50 -3.78 6.19 -35.81
C LYS A 50 -3.91 7.27 -36.88
N GLU A 51 -3.13 8.35 -36.81
CA GLU A 51 -3.15 9.43 -37.80
C GLU A 51 -2.71 8.96 -39.19
N GLN A 52 -1.68 8.12 -39.25
CA GLN A 52 -1.20 7.49 -40.49
C GLN A 52 -2.26 6.55 -41.09
N GLU A 53 -2.91 5.74 -40.25
CA GLU A 53 -4.02 4.87 -40.66
C GLU A 53 -5.18 5.66 -41.27
N GLU A 54 -5.59 6.74 -40.60
CA GLU A 54 -6.66 7.63 -41.08
C GLU A 54 -6.28 8.32 -42.39
N THR A 55 -5.03 8.77 -42.51
CA THR A 55 -4.51 9.37 -43.73
C THR A 55 -4.54 8.36 -44.87
N ARG A 56 -4.05 7.14 -44.64
CA ARG A 56 -4.06 6.06 -45.63
C ARG A 56 -5.47 5.69 -46.08
N LYS A 57 -6.44 5.68 -45.16
CA LYS A 57 -7.87 5.47 -45.49
C LYS A 57 -8.44 6.60 -46.35
N LYS A 58 -8.00 7.85 -46.13
CA LYS A 58 -8.44 9.02 -46.91
C LYS A 58 -7.79 9.11 -48.29
N THR A 59 -6.49 8.83 -48.39
CA THR A 59 -5.71 8.96 -49.63
C THR A 59 -5.69 7.69 -50.48
N GLY A 60 -5.95 6.53 -49.86
CA GLY A 60 -5.81 5.21 -50.49
C GLY A 60 -4.37 4.76 -50.71
N VAL A 61 -3.38 5.57 -50.31
CA VAL A 61 -1.95 5.35 -50.58
C VAL A 61 -1.13 5.67 -49.33
N ASP A 62 -0.14 4.83 -49.03
CA ASP A 62 0.80 5.04 -47.93
C ASP A 62 2.00 5.90 -48.36
N TYR A 63 2.11 7.08 -47.76
CA TYR A 63 3.22 8.02 -47.96
C TYR A 63 4.18 8.07 -46.77
N SER A 64 4.05 7.16 -45.80
CA SER A 64 4.84 7.20 -44.56
C SER A 64 6.35 7.06 -44.84
N TRP A 65 6.74 6.37 -45.91
CA TRP A 65 8.13 6.24 -46.37
C TRP A 65 8.71 7.54 -46.98
N LEU A 66 7.86 8.49 -47.40
CA LEU A 66 8.29 9.81 -47.87
C LEU A 66 8.58 10.78 -46.71
N ILE A 67 8.18 10.42 -45.47
CA ILE A 67 8.40 11.26 -44.30
C ILE A 67 9.88 11.15 -43.89
N THR A 68 10.63 12.22 -44.12
CA THR A 68 12.06 12.29 -43.78
C THR A 68 12.32 12.82 -42.38
N THR A 69 11.35 13.52 -41.78
CA THR A 69 11.47 14.07 -40.43
C THR A 69 10.55 13.31 -39.49
N PRO A 70 11.07 12.62 -38.46
CA PRO A 70 10.22 11.96 -37.50
C PRO A 70 9.35 13.00 -36.76
N PRO A 71 8.07 12.67 -36.49
CA PRO A 71 7.20 13.56 -35.75
C PRO A 71 7.80 13.88 -34.37
N LYS A 72 7.74 15.15 -33.98
CA LYS A 72 8.21 15.60 -32.66
C LYS A 72 7.19 15.16 -31.61
N GLY A 73 7.57 14.20 -30.79
CA GLY A 73 6.77 13.77 -29.64
C GLY A 73 6.83 14.78 -28.49
N TYR A 74 5.90 14.67 -27.56
CA TYR A 74 5.92 15.42 -26.32
C TYR A 74 7.18 15.11 -25.49
N THR A 75 7.76 16.14 -24.88
CA THR A 75 8.91 16.03 -23.96
C THR A 75 8.62 16.82 -22.71
N ILE A 76 8.83 16.21 -21.54
CA ILE A 76 8.59 16.84 -20.25
C ILE A 76 9.56 18.03 -20.06
N PRO A 77 9.09 19.24 -19.72
CA PRO A 77 9.94 20.36 -19.34
C PRO A 77 10.86 20.01 -18.16
N GLN A 78 12.12 20.47 -18.19
CA GLN A 78 13.13 20.12 -17.18
C GLN A 78 12.70 20.46 -15.75
N LEU A 79 12.06 21.62 -15.55
CA LEU A 79 11.56 22.02 -14.23
C LEU A 79 10.51 21.03 -13.71
N GLN A 80 9.55 20.64 -14.55
CA GLN A 80 8.51 19.68 -14.17
C GLN A 80 9.10 18.30 -13.88
N ARG A 81 10.13 17.89 -14.62
CA ARG A 81 10.85 16.65 -14.39
C ARG A 81 11.51 16.63 -13.01
N LEU A 82 12.19 17.71 -12.62
CA LEU A 82 12.81 17.84 -11.30
C LEU A 82 11.78 17.75 -10.16
N GLU A 83 10.63 18.42 -10.30
CA GLU A 83 9.55 18.34 -9.31
C GLU A 83 9.01 16.91 -9.14
N LEU A 84 8.89 16.16 -10.25
CA LEU A 84 8.47 14.76 -10.21
C LEU A 84 9.51 13.87 -9.54
N GLU A 85 10.78 14.05 -9.87
CA GLU A 85 11.88 13.29 -9.26
C GLU A 85 11.94 13.51 -7.73
N GLU A 86 11.78 14.75 -7.27
CA GLU A 86 11.69 15.07 -5.83
C GLU A 86 10.49 14.38 -5.16
N LEU A 87 9.34 14.39 -5.83
CA LEU A 87 8.13 13.75 -5.33
C LEU A 87 8.30 12.23 -5.26
N PHE A 88 8.87 11.61 -6.30
CA PHE A 88 9.07 10.16 -6.37
C PHE A 88 10.09 9.68 -5.35
N TYR A 89 11.05 10.52 -4.94
CA TYR A 89 12.00 10.19 -3.88
C TYR A 89 11.34 10.03 -2.49
N GLN A 90 10.11 10.51 -2.30
CA GLN A 90 9.34 10.37 -1.06
C GLN A 90 8.53 9.05 -1.00
N VAL A 91 8.43 8.35 -2.12
CA VAL A 91 7.68 7.10 -2.27
C VAL A 91 8.45 5.95 -1.65
N LYS A 92 7.77 5.12 -0.87
CA LYS A 92 8.36 3.89 -0.34
C LYS A 92 8.24 2.75 -1.38
N PRO A 93 9.18 1.79 -1.42
CA PRO A 93 9.12 0.68 -2.39
C PRO A 93 7.80 -0.09 -2.38
N GLU A 94 7.15 -0.24 -1.21
CA GLU A 94 5.87 -0.95 -1.06
C GLU A 94 4.70 -0.21 -1.72
N GLU A 95 4.79 1.12 -1.86
CA GLU A 95 3.74 1.98 -2.41
C GLU A 95 3.80 2.05 -3.95
N CYS A 96 4.95 1.70 -4.54
CA CYS A 96 5.20 1.82 -5.99
C CYS A 96 4.15 1.06 -6.84
N GLY A 97 3.80 -0.17 -6.42
CA GLY A 97 2.80 -0.98 -7.13
C GLY A 97 1.42 -0.34 -7.16
N SER A 98 0.97 0.25 -6.04
CA SER A 98 -0.33 0.94 -5.95
C SER A 98 -0.36 2.20 -6.80
N ILE A 99 0.74 2.95 -6.85
CA ILE A 99 0.87 4.13 -7.73
C ILE A 99 0.72 3.72 -9.20
N LEU A 100 1.45 2.69 -9.63
CA LEU A 100 1.39 2.21 -11.02
C LEU A 100 0.01 1.66 -11.39
N ALA A 101 -0.69 1.02 -10.46
CA ALA A 101 -2.07 0.57 -10.68
C ALA A 101 -3.00 1.76 -10.95
N LEU A 102 -3.01 2.77 -10.06
CA LEU A 102 -3.82 3.99 -10.25
C LEU A 102 -3.49 4.74 -11.54
N PHE A 103 -2.21 4.81 -11.88
CA PHE A 103 -1.77 5.44 -13.12
C PHE A 103 -2.29 4.68 -14.34
N ARG A 104 -2.20 3.35 -14.36
CA ARG A 104 -2.71 2.51 -15.45
C ARG A 104 -4.23 2.60 -15.59
N ASP A 105 -4.96 2.66 -14.49
CA ASP A 105 -6.41 2.89 -14.52
C ASP A 105 -6.73 4.25 -15.16
N SER A 106 -5.91 5.27 -14.88
CA SER A 106 -6.07 6.60 -15.49
C SER A 106 -5.81 6.59 -17.01
N LEU A 107 -4.94 5.71 -17.50
CA LEU A 107 -4.67 5.56 -18.95
C LEU A 107 -5.86 5.00 -19.73
N LEU A 108 -6.80 4.31 -19.07
CA LEU A 108 -8.02 3.79 -19.71
C LEU A 108 -8.93 4.90 -20.26
N ASN A 109 -8.77 6.13 -19.75
CA ASN A 109 -9.51 7.31 -20.22
C ASN A 109 -8.88 7.98 -21.45
N GLU A 110 -7.90 7.34 -22.10
CA GLU A 110 -7.19 7.85 -23.28
C GLU A 110 -6.66 9.30 -23.13
N PRO A 111 -5.89 9.61 -22.06
CA PRO A 111 -5.38 10.96 -21.83
C PRO A 111 -4.41 11.40 -22.94
N GLN A 112 -4.10 12.70 -23.00
CA GLN A 112 -3.04 13.20 -23.86
C GLN A 112 -1.65 12.96 -23.26
N SER A 113 -0.63 12.83 -24.11
CA SER A 113 0.77 12.62 -23.69
C SER A 113 1.29 13.73 -22.77
N SER A 114 0.82 14.96 -22.96
CA SER A 114 1.15 16.14 -22.15
C SER A 114 0.52 16.12 -20.75
N GLU A 115 -0.54 15.35 -20.54
CA GLU A 115 -1.27 15.28 -19.28
C GLU A 115 -0.67 14.22 -18.34
N LEU A 116 0.05 13.24 -18.89
CA LEU A 116 0.62 12.13 -18.12
C LEU A 116 1.47 12.58 -16.92
N PRO A 117 2.36 13.58 -17.03
CA PRO A 117 3.13 14.06 -15.88
C PRO A 117 2.24 14.57 -14.73
N SER A 118 1.15 15.27 -15.06
CA SER A 118 0.20 15.81 -14.08
C SER A 118 -0.65 14.71 -13.45
N ILE A 119 -1.10 13.74 -14.24
CA ILE A 119 -1.84 12.56 -13.76
C ILE A 119 -0.96 11.74 -12.80
N PHE A 120 0.28 11.45 -13.21
CA PHE A 120 1.21 10.68 -12.39
C PHE A 120 1.51 11.38 -11.06
N ARG A 121 1.71 12.70 -11.09
CA ARG A 121 1.86 13.53 -9.87
C ARG A 121 0.66 13.36 -8.94
N ALA A 122 -0.56 13.43 -9.47
CA ALA A 122 -1.78 13.27 -8.69
C ALA A 122 -1.89 11.87 -8.07
N CYS A 123 -1.58 10.81 -8.82
CA CYS A 123 -1.56 9.43 -8.31
C CYS A 123 -0.58 9.29 -7.12
N VAL A 124 0.63 9.84 -7.26
CA VAL A 124 1.63 9.79 -6.16
C VAL A 124 1.16 10.59 -4.95
N GLN A 125 0.67 11.81 -5.16
CA GLN A 125 0.14 12.63 -4.07
C GLN A 125 -1.02 11.96 -3.33
N GLN A 126 -1.92 11.29 -4.06
CA GLN A 126 -3.02 10.53 -3.47
C GLN A 126 -2.51 9.43 -2.53
N ILE A 127 -1.53 8.64 -2.95
CA ILE A 127 -0.96 7.57 -2.12
C ILE A 127 -0.21 8.14 -0.91
N LEU A 128 0.57 9.21 -1.09
CA LEU A 128 1.27 9.88 0.00
C LEU A 128 0.31 10.49 1.04
N GLN A 129 -0.85 11.00 0.61
CA GLN A 129 -1.88 11.54 1.49
C GLN A 129 -2.64 10.46 2.28
N GLN A 130 -2.77 9.25 1.72
CA GLN A 130 -3.40 8.11 2.39
C GLN A 130 -2.50 7.46 3.45
N ARG A 131 -1.23 7.84 3.53
CA ARG A 131 -0.29 7.29 4.50
C ARG A 131 -0.81 7.56 5.92
N PRO A 132 -0.99 6.52 6.76
CA PRO A 132 -1.35 6.75 8.15
C PRO A 132 -0.27 7.61 8.78
N LYS A 133 -0.66 8.62 9.57
CA LYS A 133 0.29 9.41 10.36
C LYS A 133 1.06 8.43 11.23
N GLU A 134 2.35 8.28 10.97
CA GLU A 134 3.21 7.35 11.67
C GLU A 134 3.13 7.73 13.16
N GLN A 135 2.50 6.87 13.97
CA GLN A 135 2.41 7.13 15.41
C GLN A 135 3.83 7.17 15.91
N SER A 136 4.26 8.35 16.39
CA SER A 136 5.59 8.46 16.96
C SER A 136 5.71 7.42 18.08
N LEU A 137 6.88 6.81 18.26
CA LEU A 137 7.12 5.90 19.40
C LEU A 137 6.70 6.55 20.72
N THR A 138 6.83 7.88 20.82
CA THR A 138 6.35 8.67 21.95
C THR A 138 4.82 8.63 22.10
N GLU A 139 4.05 8.73 21.01
CA GLU A 139 2.58 8.65 21.02
C GLU A 139 2.11 7.24 21.38
N TRP A 140 2.77 6.22 20.83
CA TRP A 140 2.51 4.81 21.15
C TRP A 140 2.79 4.49 22.63
N VAL A 141 3.92 4.98 23.16
CA VAL A 141 4.27 4.82 24.59
C VAL A 141 3.28 5.59 25.45
N THR A 142 2.98 6.85 25.11
CA THR A 142 2.04 7.68 25.88
C THR A 142 0.65 7.02 25.94
N GLN A 143 0.13 6.50 24.83
CA GLN A 143 -1.16 5.79 24.81
C GLN A 143 -1.17 4.57 25.75
N ARG A 144 -0.07 3.79 25.84
CA ARG A 144 0.01 2.64 26.75
C ARG A 144 0.25 3.02 28.20
N THR A 145 1.09 4.03 28.47
CA THR A 145 1.38 4.48 29.84
C THR A 145 0.15 5.13 30.47
N MET A 146 -0.66 5.88 29.70
CA MET A 146 -1.95 6.42 30.17
C MET A 146 -2.89 5.30 30.65
N SER A 147 -2.92 4.16 29.97
CA SER A 147 -3.71 2.97 30.38
C SER A 147 -3.24 2.33 31.70
N LEU A 148 -1.98 2.54 32.10
CA LEU A 148 -1.44 2.01 33.38
C LEU A 148 -1.63 2.99 34.56
N THR A 149 -1.74 4.29 34.29
CA THR A 149 -1.98 5.29 35.33
C THR A 149 -3.41 5.27 35.90
N SER A 150 -4.36 4.67 35.17
CA SER A 150 -5.75 4.51 35.63
C SER A 150 -5.93 3.47 36.75
N LEU A 151 -4.87 2.74 37.16
CA LEU A 151 -4.91 1.78 38.27
C LEU A 151 -4.51 2.39 39.63
N LYS A 152 -4.18 3.69 39.69
CA LYS A 152 -3.92 4.39 40.95
C LYS A 152 -5.23 4.92 41.54
N GLY A 153 -6.11 4.03 42.00
CA GLY A 153 -7.40 4.50 42.52
C GLY A 153 -8.31 3.51 43.23
N ARG A 154 -7.88 2.29 43.57
CA ARG A 154 -8.62 1.41 44.51
C ARG A 154 -7.68 0.47 45.27
N HIS A 155 -6.90 1.01 46.21
CA HIS A 155 -6.25 0.22 47.26
C HIS A 155 -7.10 0.31 48.53
N SER A 156 -8.14 -0.52 48.60
CA SER A 156 -8.71 -0.96 49.87
C SER A 156 -9.48 -2.27 49.62
N ALA A 157 -8.73 -3.35 49.46
CA ALA A 157 -9.24 -4.68 49.73
C ALA A 157 -8.14 -5.39 50.51
N GLN A 158 -8.29 -5.40 51.84
CA GLN A 158 -7.39 -6.11 52.75
C GLN A 158 -7.38 -7.59 52.37
N VAL A 159 -6.19 -8.15 52.14
CA VAL A 159 -6.00 -9.60 52.10
C VAL A 159 -5.64 -10.01 53.52
N VAL A 160 -6.58 -10.64 54.22
CA VAL A 160 -6.34 -11.24 55.54
C VAL A 160 -5.77 -12.64 55.32
N PRO A 161 -4.63 -13.00 55.93
CA PRO A 161 -4.13 -14.36 55.86
C PRO A 161 -4.99 -15.26 56.76
N SER A 162 -5.49 -16.38 56.21
CA SER A 162 -6.20 -17.41 56.97
C SER A 162 -5.29 -17.97 58.06
N GLY A 163 -5.53 -17.54 59.29
CA GLY A 163 -5.03 -18.16 60.51
C GLY A 163 -5.89 -19.37 60.88
N ASP A 164 -5.22 -20.50 61.03
CA ASP A 164 -5.73 -21.73 61.62
C ASP A 164 -5.98 -21.54 63.13
N ALA A 165 -7.21 -21.79 63.60
CA ALA A 165 -7.53 -22.13 64.99
C ALA A 165 -9.01 -22.51 65.16
N THR A 166 -9.23 -23.83 65.33
CA THR A 166 -9.95 -24.47 66.45
C THR A 166 -11.40 -24.07 66.76
N CYS A 167 -12.26 -25.08 66.61
CA CYS A 167 -13.50 -25.44 67.33
C CYS A 167 -14.13 -24.42 68.32
N ARG A 168 -15.41 -24.10 68.09
CA ARG A 168 -16.50 -24.20 69.09
C ARG A 168 -17.88 -24.15 68.42
N ASP A 169 -18.76 -24.97 68.97
CA ASP A 169 -20.12 -25.36 68.56
C ASP A 169 -21.22 -24.30 68.90
N PRO A 170 -22.51 -24.54 68.54
CA PRO A 170 -23.45 -23.55 67.98
C PRO A 170 -24.42 -22.95 69.02
N GLU A 171 -25.27 -22.01 68.58
CA GLU A 171 -26.74 -21.96 68.80
C GLU A 171 -27.33 -20.57 68.38
N ASP A 172 -28.57 -20.61 67.88
CA ASP A 172 -29.58 -19.53 67.72
C ASP A 172 -29.39 -18.37 66.72
N VAL A 173 -30.39 -17.83 66.01
CA VAL A 173 -31.73 -18.24 65.52
C VAL A 173 -32.24 -17.07 64.63
N GLN A 174 -32.84 -17.41 63.48
CA GLN A 174 -33.93 -16.75 62.71
C GLN A 174 -33.86 -15.26 62.27
N ASP A 175 -33.96 -15.03 60.95
CA ASP A 175 -35.08 -14.41 60.19
C ASP A 175 -34.69 -13.48 59.00
N ILE A 176 -34.90 -14.00 57.77
CA ILE A 176 -35.69 -13.51 56.58
C ILE A 176 -35.76 -11.97 56.27
N PRO A 177 -35.92 -11.43 55.01
CA PRO A 177 -36.03 -12.00 53.64
C PRO A 177 -35.16 -11.34 52.53
N LEU A 178 -35.27 -11.93 51.33
CA LEU A 178 -34.89 -11.44 49.99
C LEU A 178 -35.38 -10.01 49.63
N SER A 179 -34.51 -9.26 48.94
CA SER A 179 -34.86 -8.34 47.83
C SER A 179 -33.63 -8.25 46.89
N GLU A 180 -33.69 -8.87 45.72
CA GLU A 180 -34.06 -8.31 44.40
C GLU A 180 -32.94 -7.54 43.67
N ASN A 181 -32.82 -7.89 42.38
CA ASN A 181 -32.14 -7.20 41.28
C ASN A 181 -30.62 -7.36 41.10
N THR A 182 -30.22 -8.52 40.56
CA THR A 182 -29.09 -8.61 39.64
C THR A 182 -29.60 -8.79 38.21
N GLN A 183 -29.71 -7.69 37.47
CA GLN A 183 -29.85 -7.72 36.02
C GLN A 183 -28.47 -8.05 35.42
N ASN A 184 -28.23 -9.35 35.23
CA ASN A 184 -27.08 -9.87 34.49
C ASN A 184 -27.25 -9.55 32.99
N ASN A 185 -26.58 -8.51 32.51
CA ASN A 185 -26.31 -8.31 31.09
C ASN A 185 -24.81 -8.30 30.85
N GLY A 186 -24.29 -9.46 30.43
CA GLY A 186 -22.92 -9.67 29.97
C GLY A 186 -22.90 -10.75 28.90
N ILE A 187 -23.52 -10.45 27.76
CA ILE A 187 -23.50 -11.25 26.54
C ILE A 187 -22.03 -11.44 26.13
N ILE A 188 -21.61 -12.69 26.02
CA ILE A 188 -20.38 -13.11 25.35
C ILE A 188 -20.53 -12.70 23.88
N GLN A 189 -19.79 -11.68 23.45
CA GLN A 189 -19.65 -11.37 22.03
C GLN A 189 -18.77 -12.46 21.40
N VAL A 190 -19.44 -13.42 20.78
CA VAL A 190 -18.90 -14.32 19.78
C VAL A 190 -18.44 -13.52 18.56
N VAL A 191 -17.22 -13.80 18.11
CA VAL A 191 -16.61 -13.23 16.90
C VAL A 191 -17.33 -13.80 15.66
N PRO A 192 -17.82 -12.98 14.70
CA PRO A 192 -18.34 -13.53 13.46
C PRO A 192 -17.19 -13.95 12.53
N MET A 193 -17.21 -15.23 12.18
CA MET A 193 -16.41 -15.83 11.10
C MET A 193 -17.10 -15.49 9.77
N PHE A 194 -16.42 -14.74 8.89
CA PHE A 194 -16.94 -14.42 7.56
C PHE A 194 -16.85 -15.68 6.67
N THR A 195 -18.00 -16.18 6.23
CA THR A 195 -18.11 -17.16 5.13
C THR A 195 -18.22 -16.44 3.80
N HIS A 196 -17.53 -16.96 2.79
CA HIS A 196 -17.61 -16.52 1.39
C HIS A 196 -18.97 -16.89 0.78
N ASP A 197 -19.67 -15.90 0.21
CA ASP A 197 -20.79 -16.15 -0.70
C ASP A 197 -20.27 -16.22 -2.15
N VAL A 198 -20.60 -17.33 -2.81
CA VAL A 198 -20.45 -17.57 -4.24
C VAL A 198 -21.76 -17.15 -4.89
N GLU A 199 -21.73 -16.06 -5.67
CA GLU A 199 -22.87 -15.59 -6.43
C GLU A 199 -22.99 -16.38 -7.75
N SER A 200 -24.14 -17.03 -7.91
CA SER A 200 -24.51 -17.87 -9.04
C SER A 200 -25.32 -17.05 -10.06
N LEU A 201 -24.88 -17.05 -11.32
CA LEU A 201 -25.60 -16.47 -12.47
C LEU A 201 -26.89 -17.26 -12.80
N PRO A 202 -27.96 -16.60 -13.28
CA PRO A 202 -29.01 -17.26 -14.04
C PRO A 202 -28.80 -17.13 -15.57
N VAL A 203 -29.36 -18.12 -16.26
CA VAL A 203 -29.41 -18.36 -17.71
C VAL A 203 -30.32 -17.36 -18.44
#